data_AF-A0A925C470-F1
#
_entry.id   AF-A0A925C470-F1
#
_cell.length_a   1.000
_cell.length_b   1.000
_cell.length_c   1.000
_cell.angle_alpha   90.00
_cell.angle_beta   90.00
_cell.angle_gamma   90.00
#
_symmetry.space_group_name_H-M   'P 1'
#
loop_
_entity.id
_entity.type
_entity.pdbx_description
1 polymer ?
#
loop_
_entity_poly.entity_id
_entity_poly.type
_entity_poly.pdbx_seq_one_letter_code
_entity_poly.pdbx_strand_id
1 'polypeptide(L)'
;MPRKPVPVSPEPVPVPAPRSGSPSIALALGGGGARGLAHIPVLEAFDELGLRPKIIAGTSIGAIFAAAYASGLSGKQIRAHTIEVLKKRLDLVRDLYAARVRASGGFFTALAPRPAFLAPERLLDIILPPQIARDFAHLTTPLKIVASDFYAQEAVVFSSGPLRPAIAASMALPVIFQPVQIDGRVLIDGGLVNPLPFDLVAGEADLTVAVDASGAPVPRPGRDMPKAWETLFASNFIFERSIIREKLRHRHPDLYIDAGTSRFQILDFLRVDEILAAAEPAKDRVKAQLTRMLEAETLRPVEAAEAGKELAAVRRRTRRPLLGRERTVKS
;
A
#
# COMPACT_ATOMS: atom_id res chain seq x y z
N MET A 1 0.82 -47.74 -16.29
CA MET A 1 0.70 -46.28 -16.50
C MET A 1 1.69 -45.58 -15.56
N PRO A 2 2.79 -44.97 -16.03
CA PRO A 2 3.73 -44.29 -15.14
C PRO A 2 3.12 -42.99 -14.62
N ARG A 3 3.25 -42.73 -13.31
CA ARG A 3 2.77 -41.51 -12.65
C ARG A 3 3.54 -40.31 -13.19
N LYS A 4 2.82 -39.30 -13.70
CA LYS A 4 3.43 -38.02 -14.10
C LYS A 4 4.07 -37.34 -12.88
N PRO A 5 5.26 -36.74 -13.03
CA PRO A 5 5.89 -35.99 -11.94
C PRO A 5 5.05 -34.76 -11.60
N VAL A 6 4.88 -34.53 -10.30
CA VAL A 6 4.22 -33.35 -9.72
C VAL A 6 5.11 -32.14 -9.99
N PRO A 7 4.58 -30.99 -10.46
CA PRO A 7 5.38 -29.79 -10.64
C PRO A 7 5.83 -29.26 -9.27
N VAL A 8 7.14 -29.13 -9.10
CA VAL A 8 7.76 -28.53 -7.92
C VAL A 8 7.48 -27.03 -7.97
N SER A 9 6.76 -26.51 -6.97
CA SER A 9 6.57 -25.07 -6.79
C SER A 9 7.93 -24.37 -6.69
N PRO A 10 8.14 -23.21 -7.35
CA PRO A 10 9.41 -22.50 -7.23
C PRO A 10 9.63 -22.10 -5.77
N GLU A 11 10.81 -22.43 -5.23
CA GLU A 11 11.23 -22.01 -3.89
C GLU A 11 11.17 -20.48 -3.79
N PRO A 12 10.71 -19.93 -2.64
CA PRO A 12 10.76 -18.50 -2.40
C PRO A 12 12.22 -18.04 -2.49
N VAL A 13 12.48 -17.05 -3.35
CA VAL A 13 13.81 -16.44 -3.48
C VAL A 13 14.22 -15.92 -2.10
N PRO A 14 15.37 -16.35 -1.55
CA PRO A 14 15.85 -15.85 -0.27
C PRO A 14 16.13 -14.35 -0.39
N VAL A 15 15.31 -13.54 0.26
CA VAL A 15 15.55 -12.10 0.35
C VAL A 15 16.54 -11.88 1.49
N PRO A 16 17.65 -11.15 1.26
CA PRO A 16 18.65 -10.93 2.28
C PRO A 16 18.03 -10.27 3.52
N ALA A 17 18.43 -10.74 4.70
CA ALA A 17 18.02 -10.15 5.96
C ALA A 17 18.40 -8.65 6.01
N PRO A 18 17.58 -7.78 6.63
CA PRO A 18 17.88 -6.36 6.74
C PRO A 18 19.26 -6.17 7.36
N ARG A 19 20.12 -5.39 6.70
CA ARG A 19 21.46 -5.07 7.19
C ARG A 19 21.32 -4.37 8.55
N SER A 20 21.93 -4.94 9.58
CA SER A 20 21.99 -4.32 10.91
C SER A 20 22.64 -2.93 10.78
N GLY A 21 21.85 -1.87 10.92
CA GLY A 21 22.28 -0.48 10.79
C GLY A 21 21.64 0.33 9.67
N SER A 22 20.80 -0.27 8.80
CA SER A 22 20.00 0.51 7.85
C SER A 22 18.70 1.03 8.50
N PRO A 23 18.27 2.27 8.22
CA PRO A 23 17.02 2.84 8.74
C PRO A 23 15.82 1.96 8.43
N SER A 24 14.95 1.78 9.41
CA SER A 24 13.67 1.10 9.24
C SER A 24 12.68 1.97 8.48
N ILE A 25 11.81 1.35 7.67
CA ILE A 25 10.85 2.05 6.81
C ILE A 25 9.42 1.65 7.18
N ALA A 26 8.54 2.63 7.38
CA ALA A 26 7.10 2.48 7.42
C ALA A 26 6.51 2.80 6.05
N LEU A 27 5.56 1.99 5.58
CA LEU A 27 4.95 2.15 4.25
C LEU A 27 3.45 2.38 4.36
N ALA A 28 2.92 3.41 3.70
CA ALA A 28 1.49 3.65 3.58
C ALA A 28 1.04 3.59 2.12
N LEU A 29 0.03 2.78 1.84
CA LEU A 29 -0.56 2.60 0.51
C LEU A 29 -1.98 3.17 0.48
N GLY A 30 -2.17 4.23 -0.30
CA GLY A 30 -3.46 4.93 -0.38
C GLY A 30 -4.53 4.23 -1.23
N GLY A 31 -5.76 4.74 -1.11
CA GLY A 31 -6.87 4.41 -2.01
C GLY A 31 -6.67 4.93 -3.44
N GLY A 32 -7.57 4.57 -4.36
CA GLY A 32 -7.47 5.01 -5.77
C GLY A 32 -8.19 4.19 -6.83
N GLY A 33 -8.91 3.11 -6.45
CA GLY A 33 -9.51 2.18 -7.42
C GLY A 33 -8.46 1.63 -8.39
N ALA A 34 -8.74 1.57 -9.69
CA ALA A 34 -7.82 1.04 -10.71
C ALA A 34 -6.46 1.74 -10.73
N ARG A 35 -6.38 3.00 -10.32
CA ARG A 35 -5.12 3.75 -10.22
C ARG A 35 -4.16 3.14 -9.20
N GLY A 36 -4.69 2.45 -8.18
CA GLY A 36 -3.93 1.76 -7.15
C GLY A 36 -3.08 0.59 -7.67
N LEU A 37 -3.27 0.14 -8.91
CA LEU A 37 -2.33 -0.78 -9.56
C LEU A 37 -0.90 -0.22 -9.59
N ALA A 38 -0.73 1.10 -9.48
CA ALA A 38 0.57 1.75 -9.35
C ALA A 38 1.32 1.42 -8.05
N HIS A 39 0.66 0.87 -7.03
CA HIS A 39 1.34 0.35 -5.84
C HIS A 39 2.27 -0.82 -6.19
N ILE A 40 1.94 -1.60 -7.22
CA ILE A 40 2.67 -2.82 -7.59
C ILE A 40 4.13 -2.51 -7.99
N PRO A 41 4.43 -1.60 -8.95
CA PRO A 41 5.81 -1.22 -9.24
C PRO A 41 6.56 -0.64 -8.03
N VAL A 42 5.88 0.06 -7.12
CA VAL A 42 6.51 0.56 -5.89
C VAL A 42 6.91 -0.59 -4.96
N LEU A 43 6.07 -1.60 -4.79
CA LEU A 43 6.42 -2.81 -4.02
C LEU A 43 7.57 -3.58 -4.67
N GLU A 44 7.63 -3.63 -6.01
CA GLU A 44 8.77 -4.18 -6.73
C GLU A 44 10.07 -3.38 -6.49
N ALA A 45 10.00 -2.05 -6.36
CA ALA A 45 11.16 -1.25 -5.97
C ALA A 45 11.70 -1.65 -4.60
N PHE A 46 10.83 -1.86 -3.61
CA PHE A 46 11.23 -2.34 -2.28
C PHE A 46 11.93 -3.71 -2.38
N ASP A 47 11.36 -4.65 -3.13
CA ASP A 47 11.97 -5.97 -3.33
C ASP A 47 13.34 -5.90 -4.02
N GLU A 48 13.47 -5.09 -5.07
CA GLU A 48 14.72 -4.95 -5.83
C GLU A 48 15.84 -4.27 -5.02
N LEU A 49 15.47 -3.44 -4.04
CA LEU A 49 16.42 -2.87 -3.08
C LEU A 49 16.72 -3.80 -1.89
N GLY A 50 16.06 -4.96 -1.80
CA GLY A 50 16.16 -5.84 -0.64
C GLY A 50 15.58 -5.23 0.63
N LEU A 51 14.64 -4.28 0.49
CA LEU A 51 14.00 -3.59 1.61
C LEU A 51 12.73 -4.33 2.03
N ARG A 52 12.46 -4.30 3.33
CA ARG A 52 11.22 -4.78 3.93
C ARG A 52 10.69 -3.68 4.85
N PRO A 53 9.44 -3.21 4.65
CA PRO A 53 8.83 -2.31 5.60
C PRO A 53 8.77 -2.96 6.99
N LYS A 54 8.99 -2.18 8.03
CA LYS A 54 8.79 -2.59 9.43
C LYS A 54 7.30 -2.66 9.79
N ILE A 55 6.50 -1.82 9.15
CA ILE A 55 5.04 -1.79 9.24
C ILE A 55 4.43 -1.25 7.95
N ILE A 56 3.22 -1.69 7.63
CA ILE A 56 2.45 -1.21 6.48
C ILE A 56 1.09 -0.68 6.95
N ALA A 57 0.58 0.37 6.33
CA ALA A 57 -0.81 0.77 6.41
C ALA A 57 -1.45 0.84 5.02
N GLY A 58 -2.71 0.44 4.91
CA GLY A 58 -3.42 0.42 3.63
C GLY A 58 -4.88 0.85 3.72
N THR A 59 -5.35 1.54 2.69
CA THR A 59 -6.75 1.94 2.53
C THR A 59 -7.29 1.46 1.17
N SER A 60 -8.48 0.86 1.13
CA SER A 60 -9.16 0.40 -0.09
C SER A 60 -8.28 -0.56 -0.91
N ILE A 61 -8.00 -0.27 -2.18
CA ILE A 61 -7.05 -1.05 -2.98
C ILE A 61 -5.64 -1.11 -2.39
N GLY A 62 -5.23 -0.05 -1.67
CA GLY A 62 -3.98 -0.06 -0.90
C GLY A 62 -4.00 -1.13 0.20
N ALA A 63 -5.14 -1.39 0.84
CA ALA A 63 -5.28 -2.46 1.84
C ALA A 63 -5.14 -3.86 1.22
N ILE A 64 -5.64 -4.07 -0.01
CA ILE A 64 -5.48 -5.33 -0.74
C ILE A 64 -3.99 -5.63 -0.99
N PHE A 65 -3.26 -4.67 -1.57
CA PHE A 65 -1.84 -4.86 -1.87
C PHE A 65 -0.96 -4.87 -0.62
N ALA A 66 -1.30 -4.06 0.39
CA ALA A 66 -0.63 -4.09 1.69
C ALA A 66 -0.79 -5.45 2.35
N ALA A 67 -1.98 -6.04 2.34
CA ALA A 67 -2.24 -7.36 2.92
C ALA A 67 -1.52 -8.48 2.18
N ALA A 68 -1.49 -8.45 0.85
CA ALA A 68 -0.72 -9.41 0.07
C ALA A 68 0.77 -9.30 0.37
N TYR A 69 1.33 -8.08 0.37
CA TYR A 69 2.75 -7.87 0.62
C TYR A 69 3.14 -8.22 2.07
N ALA A 70 2.33 -7.82 3.05
CA ALA A 70 2.50 -8.17 4.47
C ALA A 70 2.37 -9.68 4.73
N SER A 71 1.66 -10.42 3.88
CA SER A 71 1.61 -11.89 3.91
C SER A 71 2.88 -12.55 3.36
N GLY A 72 3.85 -11.76 2.88
CA GLY A 72 5.15 -12.24 2.39
C GLY A 72 5.23 -12.41 0.87
N LEU A 73 4.22 -12.00 0.11
CA LEU A 73 4.28 -12.04 -1.35
C LEU A 73 5.18 -10.90 -1.87
N SER A 74 6.03 -11.21 -2.84
CA SER A 74 6.79 -10.19 -3.58
C SER A 74 5.88 -9.36 -4.50
N GLY A 75 6.29 -8.13 -4.81
CA GLY A 75 5.65 -7.26 -5.80
C GLY A 75 5.49 -7.94 -7.16
N LYS A 76 6.46 -8.77 -7.57
CA LYS A 76 6.37 -9.58 -8.80
C LYS A 76 5.25 -10.63 -8.74
N GLN A 77 5.10 -11.33 -7.62
CA GLN A 77 4.00 -12.28 -7.41
C GLN A 77 2.65 -11.56 -7.40
N ILE A 78 2.57 -10.41 -6.73
CA ILE A 78 1.37 -9.56 -6.72
C ILE A 78 1.03 -9.09 -8.13
N ARG A 79 2.02 -8.63 -8.92
CA ARG A 79 1.83 -8.24 -10.33
C ARG A 79 1.27 -9.40 -11.14
N ALA A 80 1.91 -10.56 -11.09
CA ALA A 80 1.52 -11.73 -11.87
C ALA A 80 0.08 -12.15 -11.58
N HIS A 81 -0.26 -12.28 -10.29
CA HIS A 81 -1.62 -12.63 -9.85
C HIS A 81 -2.65 -11.56 -10.28
N THR A 82 -2.32 -10.28 -10.12
CA THR A 82 -3.21 -9.18 -10.50
C THR A 82 -3.53 -9.20 -12.00
N ILE A 83 -2.49 -9.36 -12.84
CA ILE A 83 -2.65 -9.46 -14.29
C ILE A 83 -3.49 -10.70 -14.64
N GLU A 84 -3.20 -11.84 -14.03
CA GLU A 84 -3.93 -13.09 -14.27
C GLU A 84 -5.43 -12.93 -13.97
N VAL A 85 -5.77 -12.38 -12.80
CA VAL A 85 -7.16 -12.18 -12.38
C VAL A 85 -7.89 -11.20 -13.31
N LEU A 86 -7.26 -10.07 -13.64
CA LEU A 86 -7.87 -9.03 -14.46
C LEU A 86 -8.00 -9.45 -15.93
N LYS A 87 -7.05 -10.21 -16.47
CA LYS A 87 -7.13 -10.73 -17.84
C LYS A 87 -8.13 -11.89 -17.97
N LYS A 88 -8.21 -12.80 -16.99
CA LYS A 88 -9.27 -13.83 -16.95
C LYS A 88 -10.68 -13.23 -16.95
N ARG A 89 -10.85 -11.98 -16.48
CA ARG A 89 -12.12 -11.25 -16.57
C ARG A 89 -12.42 -10.72 -17.97
N LEU A 90 -11.40 -10.31 -18.73
CA LEU A 90 -11.58 -9.98 -20.16
C LEU A 90 -12.04 -11.22 -20.94
N ASP A 91 -11.44 -12.37 -20.66
CA ASP A 91 -11.83 -13.63 -21.29
C ASP A 91 -13.25 -14.02 -20.90
N LEU A 92 -13.61 -13.97 -19.61
CA LEU A 92 -14.97 -14.28 -19.15
C LEU A 92 -16.03 -13.32 -19.73
N VAL A 93 -15.76 -12.02 -19.81
CA VAL A 93 -16.71 -11.04 -20.40
C VAL A 93 -16.84 -11.27 -21.91
N ARG A 94 -15.74 -11.57 -22.60
CA ARG A 94 -15.76 -11.92 -24.02
C ARG A 94 -16.54 -13.21 -24.28
N ASP A 95 -16.35 -14.23 -23.43
CA ASP A 95 -17.02 -15.52 -23.51
C ASP A 95 -18.51 -15.39 -23.20
N LEU A 96 -18.88 -14.61 -22.17
CA LEU A 96 -20.28 -14.32 -21.85
C LEU A 96 -20.97 -13.48 -22.91
N TYR A 97 -20.28 -12.52 -23.53
CA TYR A 97 -20.82 -11.76 -24.66
C TYR A 97 -21.03 -12.66 -25.88
N ALA A 98 -20.04 -13.50 -26.22
CA ALA A 98 -20.17 -14.49 -27.29
C ALA A 98 -21.29 -15.51 -27.01
N ALA A 99 -21.47 -15.91 -25.76
CA ALA A 99 -22.56 -16.79 -25.32
C ALA A 99 -23.92 -16.09 -25.35
N ARG A 100 -24.00 -14.80 -24.96
CA ARG A 100 -25.25 -14.02 -24.98
C ARG A 100 -25.71 -13.69 -26.40
N VAL A 101 -24.78 -13.41 -27.31
CA VAL A 101 -25.07 -13.29 -28.75
C VAL A 101 -25.62 -14.61 -29.30
N ARG A 102 -25.11 -15.76 -28.85
CA ARG A 102 -25.69 -17.08 -29.18
C ARG A 102 -27.03 -17.36 -28.48
N ALA A 103 -27.25 -16.82 -27.29
CA ALA A 103 -28.43 -17.07 -26.46
C ALA A 103 -29.52 -16.00 -26.59
N SER A 104 -29.47 -15.15 -27.63
CA SER A 104 -30.46 -14.10 -27.90
C SER A 104 -31.78 -14.70 -28.39
N GLY A 105 -32.53 -15.30 -27.45
CA GLY A 105 -33.90 -15.78 -27.59
C GLY A 105 -34.72 -15.65 -26.30
N GLY A 106 -34.35 -14.77 -25.37
CA GLY A 106 -35.03 -14.63 -24.07
C GLY A 106 -35.17 -13.18 -23.60
N PHE A 107 -36.33 -12.58 -23.85
CA PHE A 107 -36.65 -11.16 -23.65
C PHE A 107 -37.09 -10.79 -22.22
N PHE A 108 -36.89 -11.64 -21.19
CA PHE A 108 -37.56 -11.49 -19.89
C PHE A 108 -36.62 -11.49 -18.67
N THR A 109 -35.71 -10.51 -18.58
CA THR A 109 -34.96 -10.27 -17.32
C THR A 109 -34.95 -8.79 -16.95
N ALA A 110 -36.12 -8.13 -17.03
CA ALA A 110 -36.23 -6.68 -16.92
C ALA A 110 -36.95 -6.16 -15.65
N LEU A 111 -37.42 -7.00 -14.73
CA LEU A 111 -38.18 -6.52 -13.56
C LEU A 111 -37.72 -7.14 -12.23
N ALA A 112 -36.59 -6.67 -11.69
CA ALA A 112 -36.29 -6.78 -10.27
C ALA A 112 -35.55 -5.53 -9.78
N PRO A 113 -36.12 -4.74 -8.85
CA PRO A 113 -35.44 -3.59 -8.26
C PRO A 113 -34.59 -4.08 -7.09
N ARG A 114 -33.32 -4.36 -7.36
CA ARG A 114 -32.27 -4.29 -6.33
C ARG A 114 -31.15 -3.43 -6.90
N PRO A 115 -30.74 -2.32 -6.25
CA PRO A 115 -29.42 -1.77 -6.54
C PRO A 115 -28.45 -2.91 -6.24
N ALA A 116 -27.89 -3.52 -7.29
CA ALA A 116 -27.06 -4.72 -7.18
C ALA A 116 -25.69 -4.32 -6.63
N PHE A 117 -25.64 -4.00 -5.34
CA PHE A 117 -24.38 -3.87 -4.62
C PHE A 117 -23.69 -5.23 -4.65
N LEU A 118 -22.43 -5.24 -5.09
CA LEU A 118 -21.60 -6.43 -5.04
C LEU A 118 -21.19 -6.70 -3.59
N ALA A 119 -21.22 -7.96 -3.16
CA ALA A 119 -20.65 -8.32 -1.86
C ALA A 119 -19.11 -8.23 -1.96
N PRO A 120 -18.43 -7.38 -1.18
CA PRO A 120 -16.99 -7.20 -1.28
C PRO A 120 -16.23 -8.50 -1.00
N GLU A 121 -16.70 -9.33 -0.06
CA GLU A 121 -16.10 -10.64 0.27
C GLU A 121 -16.08 -11.58 -0.93
N ARG A 122 -17.13 -11.57 -1.75
CA ARG A 122 -17.20 -12.40 -2.97
C ARG A 122 -16.19 -11.97 -4.01
N LEU A 123 -15.93 -10.66 -4.10
CA LEU A 123 -14.85 -10.16 -4.94
C LEU A 123 -13.49 -10.60 -4.40
N LEU A 124 -13.27 -10.54 -3.08
CA LEU A 124 -12.02 -10.98 -2.45
C LEU A 124 -11.70 -12.46 -2.69
N ASP A 125 -12.71 -13.33 -2.75
CA ASP A 125 -12.51 -14.75 -3.08
C ASP A 125 -11.87 -14.96 -4.47
N ILE A 126 -12.01 -13.97 -5.35
CA ILE A 126 -11.49 -14.01 -6.71
C ILE A 126 -10.14 -13.30 -6.78
N ILE A 127 -10.05 -12.11 -6.17
CA ILE A 127 -8.90 -11.22 -6.40
C ILE A 127 -7.75 -11.45 -5.43
N LEU A 128 -7.98 -12.00 -4.24
CA LEU A 128 -6.91 -12.24 -3.29
C LEU A 128 -6.07 -13.45 -3.70
N PRO A 129 -4.73 -13.35 -3.63
CA PRO A 129 -3.86 -14.51 -3.80
C PRO A 129 -4.20 -15.60 -2.77
N PRO A 130 -4.16 -16.89 -3.13
CA PRO A 130 -4.47 -17.97 -2.20
C PRO A 130 -3.48 -18.07 -1.03
N GLN A 131 -2.28 -17.49 -1.17
CA GLN A 131 -1.23 -17.46 -0.15
C GLN A 131 -1.44 -16.36 0.91
N ILE A 132 -2.46 -15.51 0.77
CA ILE A 132 -2.69 -14.44 1.74
C ILE A 132 -2.99 -15.01 3.14
N ALA A 133 -2.46 -14.36 4.17
CA ALA A 133 -2.74 -14.74 5.55
C ALA A 133 -4.25 -14.65 5.86
N ARG A 134 -4.74 -15.52 6.75
CA ARG A 134 -6.14 -15.50 7.18
C ARG A 134 -6.42 -14.48 8.29
N ASP A 135 -5.40 -14.18 9.08
CA ASP A 135 -5.47 -13.35 10.28
C ASP A 135 -4.24 -12.44 10.33
N PHE A 136 -4.39 -11.24 10.90
CA PHE A 136 -3.28 -10.29 11.09
C PHE A 136 -2.11 -10.91 11.88
N ALA A 137 -2.38 -11.81 12.83
CA ALA A 137 -1.36 -12.48 13.63
C ALA A 137 -0.39 -13.36 12.82
N HIS A 138 -0.76 -13.76 11.60
CA HIS A 138 0.06 -14.60 10.73
C HIS A 138 0.80 -13.81 9.64
N LEU A 139 0.74 -12.47 9.68
CA LEU A 139 1.46 -11.63 8.74
C LEU A 139 2.95 -11.61 9.06
N THR A 140 3.77 -11.59 8.00
CA THR A 140 5.23 -11.44 8.12
C THR A 140 5.64 -9.99 8.46
N THR A 141 4.80 -9.03 8.09
CA THR A 141 4.96 -7.61 8.41
C THR A 141 3.69 -7.10 9.10
N PRO A 142 3.79 -6.40 10.24
CA PRO A 142 2.65 -5.73 10.86
C PRO A 142 1.86 -4.86 9.86
N LEU A 143 0.54 -4.89 9.96
CA LEU A 143 -0.36 -4.22 9.03
C LEU A 143 -1.46 -3.46 9.77
N LYS A 144 -1.77 -2.26 9.28
CA LYS A 144 -2.98 -1.50 9.63
C LYS A 144 -3.87 -1.33 8.41
N ILE A 145 -5.17 -1.62 8.54
CA ILE A 145 -6.15 -1.42 7.48
C ILE A 145 -7.20 -0.41 7.96
N VAL A 146 -7.52 0.57 7.12
CA VAL A 146 -8.52 1.60 7.44
C VAL A 146 -9.86 1.29 6.79
N ALA A 147 -10.93 1.34 7.56
CA ALA A 147 -12.30 1.48 7.07
C ALA A 147 -12.96 2.72 7.67
N SER A 148 -14.08 3.15 7.09
CA SER A 148 -14.89 4.27 7.61
C SER A 148 -16.13 3.72 8.32
N ASP A 149 -16.35 4.12 9.56
CA ASP A 149 -17.63 3.86 10.24
C ASP A 149 -18.70 4.81 9.70
N PHE A 150 -19.73 4.24 9.06
CA PHE A 150 -20.75 5.01 8.37
C PHE A 150 -21.56 5.91 9.32
N TYR A 151 -21.86 5.43 10.52
CA TYR A 151 -22.69 6.19 11.47
C TYR A 151 -21.85 7.06 12.39
N ALA A 152 -20.69 6.58 12.83
CA ALA A 152 -19.81 7.34 13.72
C ALA A 152 -18.95 8.38 12.97
N GLN A 153 -18.87 8.31 11.63
CA GLN A 153 -18.11 9.25 10.78
C GLN A 153 -16.62 9.32 11.14
N GLU A 154 -16.07 8.20 11.63
CA GLU A 154 -14.69 8.09 12.10
C GLU A 154 -13.95 6.94 11.41
N ALA A 155 -12.62 6.97 11.49
CA ALA A 155 -11.78 5.89 11.03
C ALA A 155 -11.82 4.71 12.00
N VAL A 156 -12.07 3.52 11.47
CA VAL A 156 -11.82 2.24 12.17
C VAL A 156 -10.53 1.66 11.62
N VAL A 157 -9.56 1.44 12.51
CA VAL A 157 -8.24 0.91 12.15
C VAL A 157 -8.12 -0.52 12.64
N PHE A 158 -8.03 -1.46 11.70
CA PHE A 158 -7.80 -2.87 11.97
C PHE A 158 -6.31 -3.18 12.02
N SER A 159 -5.88 -3.82 13.09
CA SER A 159 -4.50 -4.36 13.23
C SER A 159 -4.47 -5.75 13.86
N SER A 160 -5.63 -6.40 14.03
CA SER A 160 -5.78 -7.72 14.62
C SER A 160 -7.05 -8.42 14.10
N GLY A 161 -7.12 -9.74 14.27
CA GLY A 161 -8.30 -10.55 13.92
C GLY A 161 -8.36 -11.00 12.46
N PRO A 162 -9.54 -11.41 11.97
CA PRO A 162 -9.69 -11.91 10.60
C PRO A 162 -9.32 -10.85 9.56
N LEU A 163 -8.37 -11.18 8.69
CA LEU A 163 -7.82 -10.23 7.71
C LEU A 163 -8.81 -9.90 6.59
N ARG A 164 -9.52 -10.93 6.08
CA ARG A 164 -10.45 -10.78 4.96
C ARG A 164 -11.60 -9.79 5.24
N PRO A 165 -12.32 -9.86 6.38
CA PRO A 165 -13.33 -8.86 6.71
C PRO A 165 -12.79 -7.44 6.78
N ALA A 166 -11.60 -7.22 7.34
CA ALA A 166 -10.98 -5.90 7.39
C ALA A 166 -10.70 -5.34 5.99
N ILE A 167 -10.16 -6.17 5.07
CA ILE A 167 -9.97 -5.76 3.67
C ILE A 167 -11.33 -5.47 3.01
N ALA A 168 -12.34 -6.33 3.23
CA ALA A 168 -13.66 -6.17 2.64
C ALA A 168 -14.31 -4.84 3.04
N ALA A 169 -14.26 -4.51 4.34
CA ALA A 169 -14.73 -3.23 4.87
C ALA A 169 -13.96 -2.05 4.26
N SER A 170 -12.63 -2.15 4.20
CA SER A 170 -11.76 -1.10 3.68
C SER A 170 -12.00 -0.75 2.21
N MET A 171 -12.43 -1.72 1.39
CA MET A 171 -12.67 -1.55 -0.05
C MET A 171 -14.16 -1.41 -0.42
N ALA A 172 -15.06 -1.34 0.56
CA ALA A 172 -16.50 -1.29 0.35
C ALA A 172 -16.96 0.08 -0.17
N LEU A 173 -16.55 0.42 -1.39
CA LEU A 173 -16.84 1.69 -2.04
C LEU A 173 -18.35 1.86 -2.22
N PRO A 174 -18.94 2.97 -1.71
CA PRO A 174 -20.35 3.26 -1.90
C PRO A 174 -20.76 3.18 -3.38
N VAL A 175 -22.03 2.85 -3.63
CA VAL A 175 -22.61 2.62 -4.97
C VAL A 175 -22.17 1.31 -5.64
N ILE A 176 -20.96 0.80 -5.39
CA ILE A 176 -20.48 -0.45 -5.98
C ILE A 176 -20.68 -1.64 -5.05
N PHE A 177 -20.28 -1.50 -3.79
CA PHE A 177 -20.26 -2.60 -2.82
C PHE A 177 -21.27 -2.40 -1.70
N GLN A 178 -21.69 -3.51 -1.10
CA GLN A 178 -22.47 -3.50 0.13
C GLN A 178 -21.58 -3.03 1.29
N PRO A 179 -22.10 -2.23 2.24
CA PRO A 179 -21.43 -2.00 3.51
C PRO A 179 -21.16 -3.32 4.24
N VAL A 180 -20.06 -3.38 4.98
CA VAL A 180 -19.64 -4.57 5.74
C VAL A 180 -19.94 -4.34 7.22
N GLN A 181 -20.55 -5.31 7.89
CA GLN A 181 -20.82 -5.22 9.32
C GLN A 181 -19.79 -6.00 10.13
N ILE A 182 -19.08 -5.32 11.03
CA ILE A 182 -18.08 -5.93 11.92
C ILE A 182 -18.30 -5.38 13.34
N ASP A 183 -18.43 -6.26 14.32
CA ASP A 183 -18.62 -5.89 15.74
C ASP A 183 -19.72 -4.84 15.99
N GLY A 184 -20.84 -4.98 15.26
CA GLY A 184 -21.99 -4.07 15.35
C GLY A 184 -21.84 -2.75 14.58
N ARG A 185 -20.66 -2.45 14.02
CA ARG A 185 -20.41 -1.25 13.21
C ARG A 185 -20.73 -1.50 11.74
N VAL A 186 -21.25 -0.49 11.06
CA VAL A 186 -21.48 -0.52 9.61
C VAL A 186 -20.35 0.22 8.93
N LEU A 187 -19.55 -0.51 8.15
CA LEU A 187 -18.29 -0.03 7.60
C LEU A 187 -18.36 0.10 6.08
N ILE A 188 -17.76 1.16 5.58
CA ILE A 188 -17.58 1.44 4.15
C ILE A 188 -16.12 1.80 3.88
N ASP A 189 -15.80 2.04 2.60
CA ASP A 189 -14.44 2.31 2.14
C ASP A 189 -13.71 3.35 3.01
N GLY A 190 -12.49 3.01 3.43
CA GLY A 190 -11.68 3.84 4.33
C GLY A 190 -11.19 5.15 3.70
N GLY A 191 -11.31 5.30 2.38
CA GLY A 191 -10.93 6.50 1.63
C GLY A 191 -11.66 7.74 2.12
N LEU A 192 -12.90 7.58 2.60
CA LEU A 192 -13.73 8.69 3.05
C LEU A 192 -13.21 9.41 4.30
N VAL A 193 -12.41 8.73 5.13
CA VAL A 193 -11.90 9.28 6.40
C VAL A 193 -10.37 9.34 6.44
N ASN A 194 -9.68 8.34 5.88
CA ASN A 194 -8.22 8.32 5.82
C ASN A 194 -7.72 7.63 4.53
N PRO A 195 -7.72 8.35 3.39
CA PRO A 195 -7.38 7.81 2.07
C PRO A 195 -5.89 7.52 1.86
N LEU A 196 -5.00 8.12 2.66
CA LEU A 196 -3.57 7.83 2.65
C LEU A 196 -3.08 7.74 4.10
N PRO A 197 -3.00 6.54 4.68
CA PRO A 197 -2.86 6.34 6.12
C PRO A 197 -1.42 6.44 6.65
N PHE A 198 -0.64 7.40 6.14
CA PHE A 198 0.77 7.59 6.53
C PHE A 198 0.94 8.09 7.97
N ASP A 199 -0.08 8.76 8.50
CA ASP A 199 -0.16 9.21 9.89
C ASP A 199 -0.24 8.04 10.88
N LEU A 200 -0.88 6.94 10.50
CA LEU A 200 -1.06 5.76 11.37
C LEU A 200 0.24 4.98 11.60
N VAL A 201 1.25 5.19 10.77
CA VAL A 201 2.55 4.51 10.86
C VAL A 201 3.69 5.50 11.12
N ALA A 202 3.36 6.78 11.28
CA ALA A 202 4.35 7.80 11.51
C ALA A 202 4.99 7.65 12.90
N GLY A 203 6.31 7.53 12.94
CA GLY A 203 7.08 7.28 14.16
C GLY A 203 7.20 5.81 14.56
N GLU A 204 6.63 4.88 13.79
CA GLU A 204 6.85 3.44 14.00
C GLU A 204 8.13 2.92 13.33
N ALA A 205 8.71 3.73 12.45
CA ALA A 205 9.97 3.48 11.76
C ALA A 205 10.74 4.80 11.60
N ASP A 206 12.01 4.71 11.21
CA ASP A 206 12.90 5.86 11.05
C ASP A 206 12.49 6.73 9.84
N LEU A 207 12.00 6.09 8.77
CA LEU A 207 11.49 6.74 7.56
C LEU A 207 10.04 6.34 7.29
N THR A 208 9.22 7.29 6.84
CA THR A 208 7.84 7.06 6.38
C THR A 208 7.73 7.30 4.88
N VAL A 209 7.26 6.29 4.16
CA VAL A 209 7.00 6.34 2.72
C VAL A 209 5.50 6.24 2.48
N ALA A 210 4.92 7.16 1.72
CA ALA A 210 3.50 7.17 1.39
C ALA A 210 3.29 7.16 -0.13
N VAL A 211 2.48 6.22 -0.62
CA VAL A 211 2.13 6.09 -2.04
C VAL A 211 0.70 6.52 -2.25
N ASP A 212 0.51 7.64 -2.93
CA ASP A 212 -0.78 8.21 -3.25
C ASP A 212 -1.25 7.75 -4.65
N ALA A 213 -2.35 7.02 -4.68
CA ALA A 213 -3.03 6.58 -5.89
C ALA A 213 -4.40 7.25 -6.11
N SER A 214 -4.78 8.24 -5.28
CA SER A 214 -6.07 8.94 -5.37
C SER A 214 -6.25 9.62 -6.73
N GLY A 215 -5.16 10.17 -7.27
CA GLY A 215 -5.11 10.90 -8.54
C GLY A 215 -6.06 12.11 -8.58
N ALA A 216 -6.24 12.71 -9.75
CA ALA A 216 -7.22 13.78 -9.98
C ALA A 216 -8.09 13.48 -11.21
N PRO A 217 -9.33 13.98 -11.27
CA PRO A 217 -10.08 14.03 -12.52
C PRO A 217 -9.31 14.86 -13.56
N VAL A 218 -9.14 14.32 -14.77
CA VAL A 218 -8.48 15.02 -15.88
C VAL A 218 -9.52 15.22 -17.00
N PRO A 219 -9.64 16.42 -17.59
CA PRO A 219 -10.51 16.66 -18.74
C PRO A 219 -10.23 15.69 -19.87
N ARG A 220 -11.28 15.17 -20.51
CA ARG A 220 -11.12 14.32 -21.70
C ARG A 220 -11.09 15.20 -22.95
N PRO A 221 -10.13 14.98 -23.88
CA PRO A 221 -10.15 15.67 -25.16
C PRO A 221 -11.48 15.44 -25.89
N GLY A 222 -12.10 16.52 -26.38
CA GLY A 222 -13.36 16.46 -27.13
C GLY A 222 -14.62 16.20 -26.31
N ARG A 223 -14.56 16.29 -24.97
CA ARG A 223 -15.73 16.14 -24.10
C ARG A 223 -15.70 17.10 -22.92
N ASP A 224 -16.51 18.15 -23.01
CA ASP A 224 -16.48 19.26 -22.05
C ASP A 224 -17.23 18.97 -20.75
N MET A 225 -18.18 18.01 -20.73
CA MET A 225 -19.01 17.74 -19.55
C MET A 225 -19.01 16.25 -19.12
N PRO A 226 -18.67 15.94 -17.85
CA PRO A 226 -18.76 14.58 -17.30
C PRO A 226 -20.22 14.10 -17.16
N LYS A 227 -20.43 12.76 -17.15
CA LYS A 227 -21.74 12.15 -16.83
C LYS A 227 -22.03 12.25 -15.34
N ALA A 228 -23.31 12.15 -14.96
CA ALA A 228 -23.73 12.16 -13.55
C ALA A 228 -23.03 11.10 -12.68
N TRP A 229 -22.81 9.89 -13.19
CA TRP A 229 -22.07 8.87 -12.45
C TRP A 229 -20.56 9.18 -12.39
N GLU A 230 -19.98 9.77 -13.44
CA GLU A 230 -18.57 10.21 -13.45
C GLU A 230 -18.36 11.30 -12.40
N THR A 231 -19.30 12.24 -12.25
CA THR A 231 -19.27 13.26 -11.20
C THR A 231 -19.42 12.66 -9.80
N LEU A 232 -20.35 11.71 -9.61
CA LEU A 232 -20.52 11.06 -8.30
C LEU A 232 -19.25 10.36 -7.83
N PHE A 233 -18.61 9.57 -8.70
CA PHE A 233 -17.34 8.93 -8.35
C PHE A 233 -16.22 9.96 -8.20
N ALA A 234 -16.10 10.93 -9.11
CA ALA A 234 -15.07 11.97 -9.02
C ALA A 234 -15.16 12.78 -7.73
N SER A 235 -16.37 13.07 -7.22
CA SER A 235 -16.57 13.74 -5.94
C SER A 235 -15.94 12.99 -4.78
N ASN A 236 -16.01 11.65 -4.74
CA ASN A 236 -15.36 10.83 -3.72
C ASN A 236 -13.85 11.10 -3.68
N PHE A 237 -13.19 11.04 -4.84
CA PHE A 237 -11.74 11.25 -4.93
C PHE A 237 -11.32 12.71 -4.74
N ILE A 238 -12.20 13.67 -5.05
CA ILE A 238 -11.99 15.06 -4.68
C ILE A 238 -11.98 15.22 -3.16
N PHE A 239 -12.90 14.56 -2.43
CA PHE A 239 -12.89 14.55 -0.98
C PHE A 239 -11.64 13.85 -0.44
N GLU A 240 -11.30 12.66 -0.95
CA GLU A 240 -10.08 11.94 -0.58
C GLU A 240 -8.84 12.84 -0.74
N ARG A 241 -8.66 13.45 -1.91
CA ARG A 241 -7.49 14.30 -2.19
C ARG A 241 -7.49 15.58 -1.35
N SER A 242 -8.67 16.10 -1.00
CA SER A 242 -8.79 17.23 -0.07
C SER A 242 -8.31 16.83 1.34
N ILE A 243 -8.66 15.64 1.81
CA ILE A 243 -8.16 15.08 3.08
C ILE A 243 -6.64 14.89 3.01
N ILE A 244 -6.10 14.28 1.95
CA ILE A 244 -4.65 14.08 1.77
C ILE A 244 -3.94 15.43 1.81
N ARG A 245 -4.42 16.42 1.05
CA ARG A 245 -3.82 17.77 0.99
C ARG A 245 -3.82 18.44 2.35
N GLU A 246 -4.90 18.32 3.12
CA GLU A 246 -4.97 18.88 4.46
C GLU A 246 -3.99 18.18 5.39
N LYS A 247 -3.93 16.85 5.39
CA LYS A 247 -2.98 16.08 6.21
C LYS A 247 -1.53 16.47 5.92
N LEU A 248 -1.16 16.64 4.65
CA LEU A 248 0.19 17.04 4.25
C LEU A 248 0.58 18.43 4.79
N ARG A 249 -0.37 19.34 5.05
CA ARG A 249 -0.08 20.63 5.69
C ARG A 249 0.38 20.50 7.14
N HIS A 250 -0.07 19.46 7.84
CA HIS A 250 0.26 19.21 9.25
C HIS A 250 1.46 18.28 9.40
N ARG A 251 1.59 17.28 8.53
CA ARG A 251 2.69 16.32 8.57
C ARG A 251 3.00 15.79 7.18
N HIS A 252 4.28 15.86 6.80
CA HIS A 252 4.77 15.21 5.58
C HIS A 252 5.36 13.83 5.93
N PRO A 253 5.12 12.80 5.11
CA PRO A 253 5.99 11.62 5.11
C PRO A 253 7.36 12.02 4.56
N ASP A 254 8.41 11.30 4.94
CA ASP A 254 9.77 11.55 4.44
C ASP A 254 9.87 11.36 2.93
N LEU A 255 9.08 10.43 2.38
CA LEU A 255 8.90 10.26 0.94
C LEU A 255 7.42 10.15 0.57
N TYR A 256 6.90 11.14 -0.16
CA TYR A 256 5.58 11.11 -0.79
C TYR A 256 5.70 10.77 -2.28
N ILE A 257 4.96 9.77 -2.74
CA ILE A 257 4.99 9.28 -4.12
C ILE A 257 3.62 9.47 -4.75
N ASP A 258 3.55 10.34 -5.76
CA ASP A 258 2.40 10.38 -6.67
C ASP A 258 2.58 9.29 -7.74
N ALA A 259 1.63 8.34 -7.76
CA ALA A 259 1.57 7.24 -8.70
C ALA A 259 1.56 7.66 -10.19
N GLY A 260 1.20 8.89 -10.52
CA GLY A 260 1.21 9.39 -11.90
C GLY A 260 0.10 8.80 -12.80
N THR A 261 -0.93 8.20 -12.21
CA THR A 261 -2.00 7.48 -12.91
C THR A 261 -3.31 8.29 -13.03
N SER A 262 -3.26 9.60 -12.79
CA SER A 262 -4.44 10.50 -12.83
C SER A 262 -5.25 10.44 -14.15
N ARG A 263 -4.60 10.12 -15.28
CA ARG A 263 -5.28 9.99 -16.59
C ARG A 263 -6.26 8.82 -16.68
N PHE A 264 -6.12 7.81 -15.82
CA PHE A 264 -6.99 6.64 -15.80
C PHE A 264 -8.21 6.91 -14.92
N GLN A 265 -9.35 6.33 -15.27
CA GLN A 265 -10.53 6.38 -14.43
C GLN A 265 -10.46 5.32 -13.32
N ILE A 266 -11.29 5.50 -12.30
CA ILE A 266 -11.30 4.67 -11.10
C ILE A 266 -11.70 3.22 -11.41
N LEU A 267 -12.50 3.00 -12.46
CA LEU A 267 -12.97 1.69 -12.88
C LEU A 267 -12.25 1.15 -14.11
N ASP A 268 -11.14 1.78 -14.54
CA ASP A 268 -10.34 1.36 -15.71
C ASP A 268 -9.48 0.11 -15.44
N PHE A 269 -9.94 -0.82 -14.59
CA PHE A 269 -9.19 -2.04 -14.21
C PHE A 269 -8.81 -2.91 -15.43
N LEU A 270 -9.56 -2.81 -16.53
CA LEU A 270 -9.26 -3.52 -17.78
C LEU A 270 -8.03 -2.97 -18.51
N ARG A 271 -7.60 -1.75 -18.19
CA ARG A 271 -6.39 -1.11 -18.74
C ARG A 271 -5.15 -1.41 -17.91
N VAL A 272 -5.10 -2.59 -17.28
CA VAL A 272 -4.03 -3.00 -16.36
C VAL A 272 -2.63 -2.82 -16.94
N ASP A 273 -2.42 -3.22 -18.19
CA ASP A 273 -1.11 -3.11 -18.85
C ASP A 273 -0.70 -1.63 -19.03
N GLU A 274 -1.64 -0.76 -19.41
CA GLU A 274 -1.39 0.68 -19.57
C GLU A 274 -1.14 1.39 -18.23
N ILE A 275 -1.86 1.00 -17.18
CA ILE A 275 -1.72 1.58 -15.84
C ILE A 275 -0.36 1.19 -15.25
N LEU A 276 0.02 -0.08 -15.35
CA LEU A 276 1.32 -0.57 -14.89
C LEU A 276 2.47 0.10 -15.66
N ALA A 277 2.36 0.20 -16.99
CA ALA A 277 3.35 0.90 -17.80
C ALA A 277 3.48 2.40 -17.42
N ALA A 278 2.36 3.06 -17.10
CA ALA A 278 2.37 4.45 -16.65
C ALA A 278 3.01 4.64 -15.26
N ALA A 279 2.93 3.62 -14.41
CA ALA A 279 3.46 3.63 -13.05
C ALA A 279 4.94 3.20 -12.98
N GLU A 280 5.51 2.62 -14.03
CA GLU A 280 6.90 2.16 -14.06
C GLU A 280 7.90 3.30 -13.72
N PRO A 281 7.77 4.56 -14.21
CA PRO A 281 8.65 5.65 -13.79
C PRO A 281 8.57 5.97 -12.29
N ALA A 282 7.48 5.61 -11.58
CA ALA A 282 7.40 5.77 -10.14
C ALA A 282 8.36 4.81 -9.43
N LYS A 283 8.53 3.57 -9.93
CA LYS A 283 9.48 2.59 -9.40
C LYS A 283 10.91 3.13 -9.41
N ASP A 284 11.36 3.68 -10.54
CA ASP A 284 12.72 4.22 -10.67
C ASP A 284 12.95 5.41 -9.73
N ARG A 285 11.96 6.30 -9.61
CA ARG A 285 12.01 7.44 -8.68
C ARG A 285 12.10 6.98 -7.23
N VAL A 286 11.28 6.00 -6.83
CA VAL A 286 11.32 5.41 -5.49
C VAL A 286 12.68 4.82 -5.20
N LYS A 287 13.24 4.02 -6.14
CA LYS A 287 14.56 3.44 -5.97
C LYS A 287 15.63 4.51 -5.76
N ALA A 288 15.65 5.52 -6.62
CA ALA A 288 16.61 6.61 -6.53
C ALA A 288 16.50 7.41 -5.22
N GLN A 289 15.27 7.73 -4.79
CA GLN A 289 15.04 8.52 -3.58
C GLN A 289 15.34 7.72 -2.31
N LEU A 290 14.89 6.46 -2.22
CA LEU A 290 15.16 5.62 -1.06
C LEU A 290 16.65 5.32 -0.91
N THR A 291 17.37 5.00 -2.00
CA THR A 291 18.82 4.81 -1.92
C THR A 291 19.52 6.05 -1.36
N ARG A 292 19.19 7.25 -1.86
CA ARG A 292 19.76 8.50 -1.35
C ARG A 292 19.44 8.74 0.12
N MET A 293 18.20 8.49 0.53
CA MET A 293 17.77 8.71 1.92
C MET A 293 18.45 7.73 2.87
N LEU A 294 18.56 6.46 2.48
CA LEU A 294 19.24 5.43 3.27
C LEU A 294 20.75 5.71 3.39
N GLU A 295 21.40 6.17 2.31
CA GLU A 295 22.81 6.60 2.36
C GLU A 295 23.01 7.80 3.29
N ALA A 296 22.20 8.85 3.14
CA ALA A 296 22.29 10.07 3.97
C ALA A 296 21.96 9.82 5.45
N GLU A 297 21.00 8.95 5.73
CA GLU A 297 20.69 8.46 7.07
C GLU A 297 21.80 7.59 7.64
N THR A 298 22.54 6.80 6.85
CA THR A 298 23.65 6.00 7.40
C THR A 298 24.90 6.83 7.72
N LEU A 299 25.10 7.96 7.04
CA LEU A 299 26.23 8.87 7.29
C LEU A 299 26.07 9.63 8.62
N ARG A 300 24.87 10.12 8.94
CA ARG A 300 24.59 10.88 10.18
C ARG A 300 24.96 10.11 11.48
N PRO A 301 24.62 8.82 11.65
CA PRO A 301 25.02 7.97 12.77
C PRO A 301 26.53 7.76 12.85
N VAL A 302 27.22 7.63 11.71
CA VAL A 302 28.68 7.45 11.69
C VAL A 302 29.37 8.71 12.18
N GLU A 303 28.98 9.87 11.67
CA GLU A 303 29.52 11.17 12.12
C GLU A 303 29.25 11.42 13.60
N ALA A 304 28.05 11.10 14.10
CA ALA A 304 27.72 11.22 15.52
C ALA A 304 28.53 10.25 16.40
N ALA A 305 28.75 9.02 15.93
CA ALA A 305 29.54 8.02 16.64
C ALA A 305 31.04 8.36 16.64
N GLU A 306 31.57 8.93 15.56
CA GLU A 306 32.95 9.41 15.45
C GLU A 306 33.19 10.65 16.31
N ALA A 307 32.28 11.63 16.28
CA ALA A 307 32.33 12.80 17.15
C ALA A 307 32.29 12.42 18.65
N GLY A 308 31.47 11.42 19.02
CA GLY A 308 31.43 10.88 20.38
C GLY A 308 32.73 10.21 20.82
N LYS A 309 33.41 9.49 19.90
CA LYS A 309 34.72 8.88 20.15
C LYS A 309 35.82 9.94 20.28
N GLU A 310 35.77 11.00 19.49
CA GLU A 310 36.73 12.10 19.51
C GLU A 310 36.59 12.91 20.82
N LEU A 311 35.37 13.23 21.24
CA LEU A 311 35.06 13.83 22.55
C LEU A 311 35.53 12.95 23.73
N ALA A 312 35.38 11.63 23.63
CA ALA A 312 35.88 10.68 24.63
C ALA A 312 37.42 10.59 24.66
N ALA A 313 38.08 10.70 23.50
CA ALA A 313 39.54 10.73 23.39
C ALA A 313 40.13 12.04 23.95
N VAL A 314 39.48 13.18 23.73
CA VAL A 314 39.84 14.48 24.31
C VAL A 314 39.67 14.48 25.84
N ARG A 315 38.59 13.88 26.36
CA ARG A 315 38.40 13.67 27.81
C ARG A 315 39.42 12.73 28.45
N ARG A 316 39.93 11.74 27.70
CA ARG A 316 41.02 10.87 28.18
C ARG A 316 42.38 11.56 28.17
N ARG A 317 42.66 12.44 27.20
CA ARG A 317 43.91 13.23 27.14
C ARG A 317 44.04 14.29 28.25
N THR A 318 42.92 14.77 28.80
CA THR A 318 42.89 15.79 29.86
C THR A 318 43.02 15.22 31.28
N ARG A 319 43.06 13.89 31.46
CA ARG A 319 43.36 13.23 32.75
C ARG A 319 44.80 12.72 32.78
N ARG A 320 45.78 13.62 32.74
CA ARG A 320 47.17 13.30 33.13
C ARG A 320 47.38 13.80 34.57
N PRO A 321 47.79 12.95 35.52
CA PRO A 321 47.97 13.38 36.90
C PRO A 321 49.22 14.27 36.99
N LEU A 322 49.05 15.51 37.46
CA LEU A 322 50.15 16.37 37.90
C LEU A 322 50.70 15.79 39.21
N LEU A 323 51.78 15.02 39.13
CA LEU A 323 52.55 14.55 40.28
C LEU A 323 53.90 15.28 40.31
N GLY A 324 54.26 15.78 41.49
CA GLY A 324 55.64 16.10 41.84
C GLY A 324 55.84 17.47 42.48
N ARG A 325 55.60 17.60 43.79
CA ARG A 325 56.40 18.51 44.62
C ARG A 325 56.97 17.72 45.79
N GLU A 326 58.24 17.37 45.64
CA GLU A 326 59.10 16.91 46.72
C GLU A 326 59.14 17.95 47.84
N ARG A 327 58.94 17.51 49.07
CA ARG A 327 59.28 18.28 50.27
C ARG A 327 60.66 17.84 50.74
N THR A 328 61.63 18.71 50.52
CA THR A 328 62.96 18.64 51.09
C THR A 328 63.04 19.50 52.36
N VAL A 329 63.69 18.92 53.38
CA VAL A 329 64.62 19.56 54.36
C VAL A 329 64.06 20.05 55.72
N LYS A 330 64.60 19.38 56.77
CA LYS A 330 65.21 19.81 58.07
C LYS A 330 64.42 20.81 58.95
N SER A 331 64.41 20.73 60.28
CA SER A 331 65.27 20.13 61.32
C SER A 331 64.44 19.98 62.59
#